data_AF-A0A2M6K873-F1
#
_entry.id   AF-A0A2M6K873-F1
#
_cell.length_a   1.000
_cell.length_b   1.000
_cell.length_c   1.000
_cell.angle_alpha   90.00
_cell.angle_beta   90.00
_cell.angle_gamma   90.00
#
_symmetry.space_group_name_H-M   'P 1'
#
loop_
_entity.id
_entity.type
_entity.pdbx_description
1 polymer ?
#
loop_
_entity_poly.entity_id
_entity_poly.type
_entity_poly.pdbx_seq_one_letter_code
_entity_poly.pdbx_strand_id
1 'polypeptide(L)'
;MEKILCKNCGIELSVRDNTCPKCGSSEKAITLNLRDSIELHSSVGGKVRDWQRKLKYHFEIGENFFRKTKQWNYLERIIDWTNNFYKELIKNKDGKIIKDIEEPLSQHQGHGFAKYIKK
;
A
#
# COMPACT_ATOMS: atom_id res chain seq x y z
N MET A 1 -10.69 21.00 5.41
CA MET A 1 -11.08 22.42 5.26
C MET A 1 -11.31 22.99 6.64
N GLU A 2 -10.57 24.03 6.97
CA GLU A 2 -10.72 24.81 8.20
C GLU A 2 -11.76 25.90 7.95
N LYS A 3 -12.73 26.01 8.86
CA LYS A 3 -13.70 27.11 8.85
C LYS A 3 -13.64 27.85 10.17
N ILE A 4 -13.62 29.17 10.10
CA ILE A 4 -13.66 30.03 11.28
C ILE A 4 -15.05 30.64 11.31
N LEU A 5 -15.79 30.39 12.39
CA LEU A 5 -17.14 30.87 12.59
C LEU A 5 -17.17 31.81 13.78
N CYS A 6 -18.02 32.83 13.75
CA CYS A 6 -18.34 33.57 14.96
C CYS A 6 -19.11 32.65 15.91
N LYS A 7 -18.61 32.49 17.15
CA LYS A 7 -19.26 31.63 18.15
C LYS A 7 -20.68 32.11 18.51
N ASN A 8 -20.94 33.41 18.40
CA ASN A 8 -22.20 34.00 18.86
C ASN A 8 -23.29 34.07 17.77
N CYS A 9 -22.94 34.29 16.50
CA CYS A 9 -23.93 34.42 15.41
C CYS A 9 -23.75 33.43 14.25
N GLY A 10 -22.72 32.58 14.29
CA GLY A 10 -22.50 31.52 13.31
C GLY A 10 -22.03 31.97 11.93
N ILE A 11 -21.77 33.26 11.71
CA ILE A 11 -21.27 33.75 10.40
C ILE A 11 -19.82 33.30 10.19
N GLU A 12 -19.46 32.97 8.95
CA GLU A 12 -18.10 32.64 8.57
C GLU A 12 -17.24 33.91 8.60
N LEU A 13 -16.10 33.82 9.29
CA LEU A 13 -15.15 34.91 9.50
C LEU A 13 -13.91 34.64 8.66
N SER A 14 -13.31 35.71 8.15
CA SER A 14 -11.99 35.63 7.54
C SER A 14 -10.90 35.54 8.62
N VAL A 15 -9.72 35.06 8.23
CA VAL A 15 -8.55 34.95 9.14
C VAL A 15 -8.16 36.31 9.74
N ARG A 16 -8.46 37.42 9.05
CA ARG A 16 -8.10 38.79 9.45
C ARG A 16 -9.14 39.46 10.34
N ASP A 17 -10.34 38.89 10.49
CA ASP A 17 -11.39 39.49 11.28
C ASP A 17 -11.10 39.29 12.77
N ASN A 18 -10.70 40.34 13.48
CA ASN A 18 -10.48 40.28 14.93
C ASN A 18 -11.81 40.26 15.71
N THR A 19 -12.86 40.80 15.12
CA THR A 19 -14.21 40.88 15.69
C THR A 19 -15.24 40.54 14.61
N CYS A 20 -16.37 39.96 15.02
CA CYS A 20 -17.43 39.61 14.11
C CYS A 20 -18.13 40.88 13.57
N PRO A 21 -18.26 41.06 12.25
CA PRO A 21 -18.90 42.24 11.67
C PRO A 21 -20.42 42.29 11.92
N LYS A 22 -21.05 41.16 12.25
CA LYS A 22 -22.50 41.07 12.45
C LYS A 22 -22.93 41.33 13.90
N CYS A 23 -22.18 40.83 14.89
CA CYS A 23 -22.57 40.92 16.30
C CYS A 23 -21.49 41.53 17.22
N GLY A 24 -20.35 41.95 16.69
CA GLY A 24 -19.27 42.59 17.45
C GLY A 24 -18.46 41.67 18.36
N SER A 25 -18.83 40.40 18.50
CA SER A 25 -18.13 39.43 19.35
C SER A 25 -16.72 39.13 18.83
N SER A 26 -15.75 39.03 19.73
CA SER A 26 -14.39 38.55 19.46
C SER A 26 -14.27 37.01 19.57
N GLU A 27 -15.34 36.33 20.01
CA GLU A 27 -15.32 34.88 20.19
C GLU A 27 -15.46 34.15 18.85
N LYS A 28 -14.49 33.27 18.58
CA LYS A 28 -14.39 32.47 17.36
C LYS A 28 -14.52 30.99 17.68
N ALA A 29 -15.13 30.24 16.79
CA ALA A 29 -15.16 28.79 16.78
C ALA A 29 -14.41 28.31 15.53
N ILE A 30 -13.40 27.46 15.72
CA ILE A 30 -12.63 26.89 14.61
C ILE A 30 -13.10 25.44 14.41
N THR A 31 -13.63 25.14 13.23
CA THR A 31 -14.06 23.80 12.88
C THR A 31 -12.99 23.12 12.04
N LEU A 32 -12.35 22.10 12.63
CA LEU A 32 -11.39 21.23 11.96
C LEU A 32 -12.10 19.95 11.51
N ASN A 33 -12.07 19.68 10.20
CA ASN A 33 -12.52 18.41 9.66
C ASN A 33 -11.31 17.50 9.47
N LEU A 34 -11.11 16.58 10.41
CA LEU A 34 -10.14 15.50 10.31
C LEU A 34 -10.83 14.30 9.64
N ARG A 35 -10.22 13.77 8.59
CA ARG A 35 -10.65 12.53 7.95
C ARG A 35 -9.50 11.56 8.04
N ASP A 36 -9.80 10.36 8.51
CA ASP A 36 -8.88 9.24 8.50
C ASP A 36 -9.54 8.09 7.75
N SER A 37 -8.73 7.22 7.18
CA SER A 37 -9.19 6.07 6.40
C SER A 37 -8.38 4.85 6.78
N ILE A 38 -9.09 3.76 7.08
CA ILE A 38 -8.50 2.44 7.30
C ILE A 38 -8.78 1.61 6.06
N GLU A 39 -7.73 1.12 5.42
CA GLU A 39 -7.82 0.12 4.35
C GLU A 39 -7.40 -1.25 4.92
N LEU A 40 -8.19 -2.28 4.63
CA LEU A 40 -7.87 -3.66 5.00
C LEU A 40 -7.25 -4.35 3.80
N HIS A 41 -6.09 -4.95 4.01
CA HIS A 41 -5.38 -5.69 2.96
C HIS A 41 -5.15 -7.13 3.35
N SER A 42 -5.32 -8.04 2.39
CA SER A 42 -5.19 -9.48 2.62
C SER A 42 -4.17 -10.10 1.69
N SER A 43 -3.32 -10.96 2.26
CA SER A 43 -2.41 -11.82 1.51
C SER A 43 -2.29 -13.18 2.18
N VAL A 44 -1.99 -14.19 1.37
CA VAL A 44 -1.70 -15.55 1.80
C VAL A 44 -0.36 -15.96 1.24
N GLY A 45 0.43 -16.66 2.05
CA GLY A 45 1.70 -17.21 1.61
C GLY A 45 2.00 -18.52 2.30
N GLY A 46 2.78 -19.37 1.65
CA GLY A 46 3.10 -20.69 2.15
C GLY A 46 4.42 -21.19 1.62
N LYS A 47 5.07 -22.06 2.41
CA LYS A 47 6.36 -22.66 2.10
C LYS A 47 6.25 -24.16 2.30
N VAL A 48 6.65 -24.93 1.30
CA VAL A 48 6.77 -26.38 1.40
C VAL A 48 8.25 -26.72 1.52
N ARG A 49 8.58 -27.54 2.53
CA ARG A 49 9.93 -28.04 2.76
C ARG A 49 9.94 -29.56 2.72
N ASP A 50 11.07 -30.13 2.32
CA ASP A 50 11.28 -31.57 2.44
C ASP A 50 11.64 -31.99 3.87
N TRP A 51 11.89 -33.28 4.06
CA TRP A 51 12.26 -33.86 5.36
C TRP A 51 13.58 -33.28 5.92
N GLN A 52 14.49 -32.82 5.04
CA GLN A 52 15.73 -32.15 5.40
C GLN A 52 15.55 -30.65 5.62
N ARG A 53 14.30 -30.17 5.66
CA ARG A 53 13.92 -28.75 5.79
C ARG A 53 14.37 -27.87 4.61
N LYS A 54 14.81 -28.45 3.48
CA LYS A 54 15.14 -27.69 2.27
C LYS A 54 13.87 -27.17 1.63
N LEU A 55 13.85 -25.90 1.27
CA LEU A 55 12.71 -25.24 0.64
C LEU A 55 12.50 -25.80 -0.78
N LYS A 56 11.28 -26.24 -1.07
CA LYS A 56 10.89 -26.87 -2.35
C LYS A 56 9.88 -26.04 -3.12
N TYR A 57 9.00 -25.36 -2.39
CA TYR A 57 7.98 -24.50 -2.96
C TYR A 57 7.74 -23.29 -2.07
N HIS A 58 7.51 -22.14 -2.67
CA HIS A 58 7.13 -20.92 -1.98
C HIS A 58 6.12 -20.17 -2.83
N PHE A 59 5.01 -19.75 -2.23
CA PHE A 59 4.05 -18.88 -2.88
C PHE A 59 3.64 -17.72 -1.97
N GLU A 60 3.29 -16.62 -2.62
CA GLU A 60 2.76 -15.41 -2.00
C GLU A 60 1.71 -14.82 -2.95
N ILE A 61 0.47 -14.66 -2.48
CA ILE A 61 -0.67 -14.24 -3.29
C ILE A 61 -1.49 -13.22 -2.50
N GLY A 62 -1.84 -12.10 -3.14
CA GLY A 62 -2.73 -11.08 -2.59
C GLY A 62 -2.11 -9.70 -2.60
N GLU A 63 -2.59 -8.83 -1.71
CA GLU A 63 -2.15 -7.43 -1.66
C GLU A 63 -0.79 -7.29 -0.98
N ASN A 64 0.12 -6.58 -1.66
CA ASN A 64 1.47 -6.34 -1.20
C ASN A 64 1.80 -4.85 -1.33
N PHE A 65 2.39 -4.27 -0.27
CA PHE A 65 2.75 -2.86 -0.23
C PHE A 65 4.13 -2.60 -0.83
N PHE A 66 4.17 -1.92 -1.97
CA PHE A 66 5.40 -1.63 -2.68
C PHE A 66 6.06 -0.40 -2.09
N ARG A 67 7.10 -0.60 -1.25
CA ARG A 67 7.78 0.50 -0.53
C ARG A 67 8.31 1.62 -1.43
N LYS A 68 8.76 1.30 -2.65
CA LYS A 68 9.32 2.28 -3.60
C LYS A 68 8.25 3.23 -4.14
N THR A 69 7.06 2.72 -4.45
CA THR A 69 5.95 3.51 -5.00
C THR A 69 4.96 3.96 -3.93
N LYS A 70 5.06 3.41 -2.71
CA LYS A 70 4.11 3.58 -1.60
C LYS A 70 2.67 3.25 -2.00
N GLN A 71 2.51 2.19 -2.80
CA GLN A 71 1.22 1.75 -3.32
C GLN A 71 1.00 0.27 -3.02
N TRP A 72 -0.24 -0.07 -2.71
CA TRP A 72 -0.69 -1.46 -2.67
C TRP A 72 -0.92 -1.97 -4.09
N ASN A 73 -0.36 -3.14 -4.38
CA ASN A 73 -0.53 -3.85 -5.64
C ASN A 73 -0.92 -5.29 -5.35
N TYR A 74 -1.60 -5.92 -6.29
CA TYR A 74 -1.76 -7.36 -6.26
C TYR A 74 -0.45 -8.03 -6.68
N LEU A 75 -0.01 -9.02 -5.91
CA LEU A 75 1.14 -9.85 -6.18
C LEU A 75 0.69 -11.31 -6.21
N GLU A 76 1.12 -12.03 -7.23
CA GLU A 76 1.13 -13.50 -7.26
C GLU A 76 2.55 -13.92 -7.61
N ARG A 77 3.23 -14.55 -6.65
CA ARG A 77 4.59 -15.07 -6.81
C ARG A 77 4.60 -16.55 -6.49
N ILE A 78 5.20 -17.34 -7.37
CA ILE A 78 5.40 -18.78 -7.19
C ILE A 78 6.87 -19.08 -7.49
N ILE A 79 7.51 -19.81 -6.58
CA ILE A 79 8.86 -20.32 -6.74
C ILE A 79 8.80 -21.82 -6.46
N ASP A 80 9.02 -22.63 -7.50
CA ASP A 80 9.05 -24.08 -7.41
C ASP A 80 10.45 -24.58 -7.79
N TRP A 81 11.22 -24.96 -6.76
CA TRP A 81 12.57 -25.51 -6.93
C TRP A 81 12.54 -26.97 -7.40
N THR A 82 11.41 -27.66 -7.26
CA THR A 82 11.26 -29.04 -7.72
C THR A 82 11.09 -29.09 -9.23
N ASN A 83 10.27 -28.18 -9.77
CA ASN A 83 9.95 -28.12 -11.19
C ASN A 83 10.76 -27.06 -11.96
N ASN A 84 11.78 -26.46 -11.33
CA ASN A 84 12.59 -25.37 -11.92
C ASN A 84 11.72 -24.24 -12.50
N PHE A 85 10.73 -23.76 -11.74
CA PHE A 85 9.72 -22.83 -12.22
C PHE A 85 9.63 -21.57 -11.36
N TYR A 86 9.50 -20.42 -12.02
CA TYR A 86 9.29 -19.12 -11.41
C TYR A 86 8.13 -18.41 -12.11
N LYS A 87 7.22 -17.86 -11.29
CA LYS A 87 6.17 -16.95 -11.75
C LYS A 87 6.13 -15.72 -10.87
N GLU A 88 6.01 -14.55 -11.49
CA GLU A 88 5.70 -13.30 -10.79
C GLU A 88 4.76 -12.44 -11.64
N LEU A 89 3.54 -12.26 -11.12
CA LEU A 89 2.51 -11.41 -11.68
C LEU A 89 2.23 -10.27 -10.70
N ILE A 90 2.33 -9.04 -11.18
CA ILE A 90 2.05 -7.82 -10.42
C ILE A 90 0.99 -7.03 -11.17
N LYS A 91 -0.11 -6.71 -10.48
CA LYS A 91 -1.17 -5.85 -11.01
C LYS A 91 -1.35 -4.62 -10.12
N ASN A 92 -1.61 -3.47 -10.73
CA ASN A 92 -1.97 -2.27 -9.99
C ASN A 92 -3.37 -2.37 -9.39
N LYS A 93 -3.80 -1.36 -8.61
CA LYS A 93 -5.15 -1.28 -8.02
C LYS A 93 -6.28 -1.33 -9.07
N ASP A 94 -6.02 -0.89 -10.31
CA ASP A 94 -6.97 -0.94 -11.43
C ASP A 94 -6.98 -2.30 -12.16
N GLY A 95 -6.16 -3.26 -11.73
CA GLY A 95 -5.99 -4.56 -12.39
C GLY A 95 -5.05 -4.57 -13.60
N LYS A 96 -4.43 -3.43 -13.96
CA LYS A 96 -3.44 -3.35 -15.04
C LYS A 96 -2.17 -4.10 -14.66
N ILE A 97 -1.68 -4.93 -15.57
CA ILE A 97 -0.46 -5.70 -15.39
C ILE A 97 0.74 -4.75 -15.44
N ILE A 98 1.50 -4.71 -14.34
CA ILE A 98 2.79 -4.01 -14.24
C ILE A 98 3.93 -4.95 -14.64
N LYS A 99 3.81 -6.23 -14.26
CA LYS A 99 4.81 -7.26 -14.52
C LYS A 99 4.12 -8.61 -14.65
N ASP A 100 4.54 -9.39 -15.63
CA ASP A 100 4.11 -10.77 -15.82
C ASP A 100 5.31 -11.55 -16.34
N ILE A 101 5.90 -12.36 -15.47
CA ILE A 101 7.04 -13.22 -15.79
C ILE A 101 6.66 -14.64 -15.44
N GLU A 102 6.87 -15.53 -16.40
CA GLU A 102 6.79 -16.97 -16.22
C GLU A 102 7.98 -17.60 -16.95
N GLU A 103 8.93 -18.14 -16.19
CA GLU A 103 10.18 -18.66 -16.75
C GLU A 103 10.79 -19.76 -15.88
N PRO A 104 11.70 -20.57 -16.43
CA PRO A 104 12.49 -21.49 -15.64
C PRO A 104 13.28 -20.77 -14.54
N LEU A 105 13.29 -21.30 -13.32
CA LEU A 105 14.00 -20.69 -12.18
C LEU A 105 15.51 -20.56 -12.44
N SER A 106 16.08 -21.50 -13.20
CA SER A 106 17.48 -21.46 -13.65
C SER A 106 17.82 -20.25 -14.53
N GLN A 107 16.83 -19.69 -15.23
CA GLN A 107 16.95 -18.51 -16.09
C GLN A 107 16.65 -17.21 -15.33
N HIS A 108 15.89 -17.29 -14.23
CA HIS A 108 15.61 -16.17 -13.34
C HIS A 108 16.84 -15.77 -12.52
N GLN A 109 17.78 -15.02 -13.11
CA GLN A 109 19.02 -14.56 -12.47
C GLN A 109 19.00 -13.06 -12.17
N GLY A 110 19.81 -12.60 -11.21
CA GLY A 110 19.99 -11.16 -10.92
C GLY A 110 18.84 -10.45 -10.19
N HIS A 111 17.75 -11.16 -9.88
CA HIS A 111 16.56 -10.61 -9.23
C HIS A 111 16.24 -11.33 -7.91
N GLY A 112 15.76 -10.58 -6.91
CA GLY A 112 15.23 -11.11 -5.65
C GLY A 112 16.06 -12.23 -4.99
N PHE A 113 15.40 -13.36 -4.72
CA PHE A 113 15.97 -14.58 -4.10
C PHE A 113 17.09 -15.23 -4.93
N ALA A 114 17.18 -14.91 -6.22
CA ALA A 114 18.19 -15.43 -7.15
C ALA A 114 19.45 -14.56 -7.26
N LYS A 115 19.55 -13.46 -6.49
CA LYS A 115 20.77 -12.63 -6.43
C LYS A 115 22.00 -13.35 -5.88
N TYR A 116 21.82 -14.44 -5.12
CA TYR A 116 22.88 -15.09 -4.36
C TYR A 116 23.12 -16.55 -4.72
N ILE A 117 22.86 -16.97 -5.96
CA ILE A 117 23.33 -18.29 -6.41
C ILE A 117 24.86 -18.18 -6.53
N LYS A 118 25.59 -18.57 -5.48
CA LYS A 118 27.05 -18.71 -5.52
C LYS A 118 27.37 -19.81 -6.55
N LYS A 119 28.24 -19.47 -7.52
CA LYS A 119 28.89 -20.44 -8.41
C LYS A 119 29.72 -21.43 -7.60
#